data_AF-A0A3D3BQB3-F1
#
_entry.id   AF-A0A3D3BQB3-F1
#
_cell.length_a   1.000
_cell.length_b   1.000
_cell.length_c   1.000
_cell.angle_alpha   90.00
_cell.angle_beta   90.00
_cell.angle_gamma   90.00
#
_symmetry.space_group_name_H-M   'P 1'
#
loop_
_entity.id
_entity.type
_entity.pdbx_description
1 polymer ?
#
loop_
_entity_poly.entity_id
_entity_poly.type
_entity_poly.pdbx_seq_one_letter_code
_entity_poly.pdbx_strand_id
1 'polypeptide(L)'
;AHMVRTRGGWSVKYVAFTLIAAIIVFVITGLPPAVVDDPSPVVVALAAAVAICALVLPGVSGSFLLLSLGLYEPTLQAVNERDLVYLGAFAVGAIVGLGSFVTLLTWLLNHRAAVTLAVLTGLMIGSLRALWPWQTDDRDLLAPTQAVGSAVVAILIGMAVVVVLLVVERRLGLSEEQESSHVAPS
;
A
#
# COMPACT_ATOMS: atom_id res chain seq x y z
N ALA A 1 -16.86 -26.14 22.33
CA ALA A 1 -15.58 -26.20 21.57
C ALA A 1 -15.82 -26.91 20.24
N HIS A 2 -16.24 -26.19 19.21
CA HIS A 2 -16.43 -26.76 17.89
C HIS A 2 -15.90 -25.76 16.86
N MET A 3 -15.17 -26.29 15.88
CA MET A 3 -14.90 -25.68 14.58
C MET A 3 -13.79 -24.61 14.48
N VAL A 4 -12.53 -25.07 14.38
CA VAL A 4 -11.61 -24.56 13.34
C VAL A 4 -10.79 -25.74 12.82
N ARG A 5 -11.35 -26.47 11.86
CA ARG A 5 -10.53 -27.28 10.95
C ARG A 5 -11.16 -27.31 9.58
N THR A 6 -11.14 -26.17 8.90
CA THR A 6 -11.20 -26.17 7.44
C THR A 6 -9.81 -25.89 6.92
N ARG A 7 -9.08 -26.96 6.59
CA ARG A 7 -8.00 -26.91 5.59
C ARG A 7 -8.67 -26.57 4.25
N GLY A 8 -9.09 -25.32 4.08
CA GLY A 8 -9.49 -24.79 2.78
C GLY A 8 -8.21 -24.46 2.03
N GLY A 9 -7.70 -25.39 1.23
CA GLY A 9 -6.64 -25.07 0.29
C GLY A 9 -7.06 -23.86 -0.56
N TRP A 10 -6.11 -23.04 -0.97
CA TRP A 10 -6.37 -21.88 -1.81
C TRP A 10 -7.17 -22.34 -3.04
N SER A 11 -8.45 -21.98 -3.10
CA SER A 11 -9.26 -22.22 -4.28
C SER A 11 -8.62 -21.52 -5.47
N VAL A 12 -8.64 -22.17 -6.64
CA VAL A 12 -8.15 -21.60 -7.92
C VAL A 12 -8.69 -20.19 -8.14
N LYS A 13 -9.91 -19.91 -7.68
CA LYS A 13 -10.54 -18.58 -7.73
C LYS A 13 -9.73 -17.51 -6.98
N TYR A 14 -9.25 -17.80 -5.78
CA TYR A 14 -8.47 -16.85 -4.97
C TYR A 14 -7.10 -16.60 -5.57
N VAL A 15 -6.46 -17.66 -6.09
CA VAL A 15 -5.19 -17.52 -6.82
C VAL A 15 -5.37 -16.62 -8.05
N ALA A 16 -6.46 -16.80 -8.80
CA ALA A 16 -6.77 -15.94 -9.94
C ALA A 16 -6.95 -14.46 -9.52
N PHE A 17 -7.70 -14.18 -8.44
CA PHE A 17 -7.84 -12.81 -7.92
C PHE A 17 -6.50 -12.20 -7.49
N THR A 18 -5.65 -12.97 -6.81
CA THR A 18 -4.30 -12.53 -6.43
C THR A 18 -3.45 -12.21 -7.65
N LEU A 19 -3.42 -13.09 -8.66
CA LEU A 19 -2.63 -12.87 -9.87
C LEU A 19 -3.14 -11.66 -10.66
N ILE A 20 -4.45 -11.50 -10.81
CA ILE A 20 -5.04 -10.34 -11.50
C ILE A 20 -4.66 -9.05 -10.78
N ALA A 21 -4.83 -8.99 -9.46
CA ALA A 21 -4.46 -7.83 -8.66
C ALA A 21 -2.96 -7.52 -8.74
N ALA A 22 -2.11 -8.56 -8.69
CA ALA A 22 -0.66 -8.42 -8.84
C ALA A 22 -0.26 -7.87 -10.21
N ILE A 23 -0.84 -8.39 -11.29
CA ILE A 23 -0.57 -7.90 -12.66
C ILE A 23 -1.03 -6.45 -12.80
N ILE A 24 -2.22 -6.09 -12.31
CA ILE A 24 -2.73 -4.72 -12.40
C ILE A 24 -1.79 -3.75 -11.69
N VAL A 25 -1.40 -4.05 -10.44
CA VAL A 25 -0.48 -3.16 -9.69
C VAL A 25 0.90 -3.14 -10.31
N PHE A 26 1.40 -4.28 -10.78
CA PHE A 26 2.69 -4.36 -11.48
C PHE A 26 2.71 -3.47 -12.73
N VAL A 27 1.63 -3.46 -13.51
CA VAL A 27 1.53 -2.59 -14.69
C VAL A 27 1.42 -1.14 -14.28
N ILE A 28 0.52 -0.78 -13.36
CA ILE A 28 0.32 0.61 -12.90
C ILE A 28 1.62 1.20 -12.34
N THR A 29 2.36 0.42 -11.55
CA THR A 29 3.64 0.86 -10.96
C THR A 29 4.78 0.93 -11.98
N GLY A 30 4.63 0.30 -13.15
CA GLY A 30 5.57 0.41 -14.26
C GLY A 30 5.25 1.52 -15.26
N LEU A 31 4.12 2.23 -15.13
CA LEU A 31 3.79 3.33 -16.02
C LEU A 31 4.73 4.52 -15.76
N PRO A 32 5.27 5.17 -16.79
CA PRO A 32 6.08 6.37 -16.62
C PRO A 32 5.24 7.46 -15.95
N PRO A 33 5.87 8.33 -15.12
CA PRO A 33 5.18 9.47 -14.52
C PRO A 33 4.53 10.33 -15.61
N ALA A 34 3.25 10.65 -15.45
CA ALA A 34 2.61 11.67 -16.28
C ALA A 34 3.19 13.05 -15.95
N VAL A 35 3.15 13.97 -16.91
CA VAL A 35 3.41 15.40 -16.68
C VAL A 35 2.10 16.12 -16.97
N VAL A 36 1.55 16.79 -15.97
CA VAL A 36 0.30 17.54 -16.08
C VAL A 36 0.58 18.98 -15.68
N ASP A 37 0.62 19.85 -16.67
CA ASP A 37 0.71 21.29 -16.47
C ASP A 37 -0.68 21.86 -16.19
N ASP A 38 -0.80 22.65 -15.11
CA ASP A 38 -2.04 23.31 -14.68
C ASP A 38 -3.28 22.39 -14.53
N PRO A 39 -3.26 21.44 -13.58
CA PRO A 39 -4.37 20.51 -13.39
C PRO A 39 -5.61 21.23 -12.88
N SER A 40 -6.75 21.01 -13.55
CA SER A 40 -8.02 21.56 -13.07
C SER A 40 -8.36 21.09 -11.65
N PRO A 41 -9.02 21.91 -10.81
CA PRO A 41 -9.35 21.54 -9.42
C PRO A 41 -10.16 20.23 -9.29
N VAL A 42 -10.95 19.88 -10.30
CA VAL A 42 -11.70 18.62 -10.33
C VAL A 42 -10.76 17.43 -10.50
N VAL A 43 -9.76 17.53 -11.38
CA VAL A 43 -8.74 16.50 -11.56
C VAL A 43 -7.93 16.33 -10.28
N VAL A 44 -7.56 17.44 -9.63
CA VAL A 44 -6.87 17.43 -8.33
C VAL A 44 -7.71 16.72 -7.28
N ALA A 45 -9.00 17.03 -7.16
CA ALA A 45 -9.88 16.38 -6.19
C ALA A 45 -10.03 14.87 -6.45
N LEU A 46 -10.21 14.45 -7.70
CA LEU A 46 -10.32 13.03 -8.07
C LEU A 46 -9.00 12.30 -7.82
N ALA A 47 -7.87 12.89 -8.18
CA ALA A 47 -6.57 12.31 -7.94
C ALA A 47 -6.24 12.22 -6.45
N ALA A 48 -6.57 13.25 -5.67
CA ALA A 48 -6.42 13.24 -4.22
C ALA A 48 -7.28 12.14 -3.58
N ALA A 49 -8.51 11.96 -4.05
CA ALA A 49 -9.37 10.86 -3.60
C ALA A 49 -8.69 9.50 -3.82
N VAL A 50 -8.24 9.23 -5.04
CA VAL A 50 -7.57 7.95 -5.39
C VAL A 50 -6.25 7.77 -4.64
N ALA A 51 -5.43 8.82 -4.53
CA ALA A 51 -4.16 8.78 -3.83
C ALA A 51 -4.32 8.49 -2.32
N ILE A 52 -5.33 9.08 -1.67
CA ILE A 52 -5.62 8.79 -0.27
C ILE A 52 -6.19 7.38 -0.08
N CYS A 53 -7.03 6.89 -0.99
CA CYS A 53 -7.46 5.49 -0.98
C CYS A 53 -6.26 4.53 -1.02
N ALA A 54 -5.25 4.86 -1.83
CA ALA A 54 -4.03 4.07 -1.91
C ALA A 54 -3.22 4.05 -0.60
N LEU A 55 -3.21 5.12 0.20
CA LEU A 55 -2.53 5.11 1.50
C LEU A 55 -3.13 4.12 2.49
N VAL A 56 -4.43 3.81 2.36
CA VAL A 56 -5.11 2.81 3.20
C VAL A 56 -4.90 1.39 2.67
N LEU A 57 -4.75 1.25 1.35
CA LEU A 57 -4.42 -0.03 0.74
C LEU A 57 -2.99 -0.42 1.12
N PRO A 58 -2.78 -1.65 1.63
CA PRO A 58 -1.43 -2.12 1.81
C PRO A 58 -0.70 -2.10 0.45
N GLY A 59 0.61 -1.88 0.47
CA GLY A 59 1.52 -1.97 -0.68
C GLY A 59 1.30 -0.97 -1.82
N VAL A 60 0.28 -0.12 -1.79
CA VAL A 60 0.17 0.99 -2.75
C VAL A 60 0.51 2.27 -2.01
N SER A 61 1.39 3.12 -2.56
CA SER A 61 1.75 4.40 -1.94
C SER A 61 0.99 5.55 -2.60
N GLY A 62 0.31 6.38 -1.80
CA GLY A 62 -0.44 7.53 -2.30
C GLY A 62 0.45 8.61 -2.94
N SER A 63 1.62 8.89 -2.36
CA SER A 63 2.58 9.83 -2.95
C SER A 63 3.16 9.31 -4.27
N PHE A 64 3.41 8.00 -4.35
CA PHE A 64 3.80 7.35 -5.60
C PHE A 64 2.71 7.44 -6.67
N LEU A 65 1.44 7.31 -6.31
CA LEU A 65 0.34 7.53 -7.24
C LEU A 65 0.27 8.98 -7.71
N LEU A 66 0.44 9.97 -6.82
CA LEU A 66 0.49 11.38 -7.24
C LEU A 66 1.66 11.66 -8.19
N LEU A 67 2.83 11.06 -7.95
CA LEU A 67 3.97 11.12 -8.88
C LEU A 67 3.60 10.48 -10.22
N SER A 68 2.99 9.31 -10.21
CA SER A 68 2.57 8.59 -11.42
C SER A 68 1.53 9.38 -12.23
N LEU A 69 0.66 10.13 -11.54
CA LEU A 69 -0.35 10.99 -12.15
C LEU A 69 0.18 12.39 -12.54
N GLY A 70 1.44 12.71 -12.24
CA GLY A 70 2.03 14.03 -12.54
C GLY A 70 1.58 15.17 -11.63
N LEU A 71 0.96 14.85 -10.50
CA LEU A 71 0.36 15.83 -9.60
C LEU A 71 1.19 16.08 -8.33
N TYR A 72 2.27 15.33 -8.13
CA TYR A 72 3.15 15.52 -6.99
C TYR A 72 3.77 16.92 -6.96
N GLU A 73 4.36 17.35 -8.08
CA GLU A 73 5.01 18.66 -8.18
C GLU A 73 3.99 19.82 -8.09
N PRO A 74 2.85 19.81 -8.83
CA PRO A 74 1.79 20.80 -8.62
C PRO A 74 1.28 20.86 -7.18
N THR A 75 1.17 19.72 -6.50
CA THR A 75 0.74 19.68 -5.08
C THR A 75 1.78 20.35 -4.17
N LEU A 76 3.07 20.08 -4.37
CA LEU A 76 4.13 20.72 -3.59
C LEU A 76 4.18 22.23 -3.82
N GLN A 77 4.05 22.67 -5.08
CA GLN A 77 4.01 24.09 -5.42
C GLN A 77 2.81 24.79 -4.77
N ALA A 78 1.61 24.19 -4.87
CA ALA A 78 0.41 24.71 -4.22
C ALA A 78 0.57 24.87 -2.70
N VAL A 79 1.26 23.93 -2.04
CA VAL A 79 1.57 24.04 -0.60
C VAL A 79 2.54 25.19 -0.33
N ASN A 80 3.60 25.32 -1.13
CA ASN A 80 4.62 26.36 -0.95
C ASN A 80 4.04 27.77 -1.18
N GLU A 81 3.18 27.92 -2.19
CA GLU A 81 2.53 29.18 -2.55
C GLU A 81 1.25 29.46 -1.76
N ARG A 82 0.80 28.48 -0.95
CA ARG A 82 -0.45 28.53 -0.21
C ARG A 82 -1.66 28.76 -1.12
N ASP A 83 -1.70 28.06 -2.26
CA ASP A 83 -2.87 28.04 -3.13
C ASP A 83 -4.02 27.30 -2.42
N LEU A 84 -4.85 28.08 -1.73
CA LEU A 84 -5.98 27.58 -0.97
C LEU A 84 -7.08 26.97 -1.86
N VAL A 85 -7.14 27.35 -3.14
CA VAL A 85 -8.13 26.79 -4.07
C VAL A 85 -7.72 25.37 -4.44
N TYR A 86 -6.45 25.19 -4.81
CA TYR A 86 -5.89 23.86 -5.07
C TYR A 86 -5.97 22.98 -3.82
N LEU A 87 -5.46 23.47 -2.68
CA LEU A 87 -5.45 22.71 -1.42
C LEU A 87 -6.88 22.38 -0.96
N GLY A 88 -7.83 23.31 -1.15
CA GLY A 88 -9.24 23.08 -0.84
C GLY A 88 -9.83 21.94 -1.68
N ALA A 89 -9.59 21.96 -2.99
CA ALA A 89 -10.04 20.88 -3.87
C ALA A 89 -9.39 19.53 -3.53
N PHE A 90 -8.07 19.54 -3.26
CA PHE A 90 -7.33 18.37 -2.81
C PHE A 90 -7.91 17.81 -1.50
N ALA A 91 -8.15 18.67 -0.51
CA ALA A 91 -8.68 18.26 0.79
C ALA A 91 -10.09 17.68 0.70
N VAL A 92 -10.97 18.28 -0.10
CA VAL A 92 -12.32 17.73 -0.35
C VAL A 92 -12.23 16.36 -0.99
N GLY A 93 -11.39 16.21 -2.03
CA GLY A 93 -11.12 14.93 -2.68
C GLY A 93 -10.62 13.88 -1.70
N ALA A 94 -9.62 14.22 -0.90
CA ALA A 94 -9.03 13.37 0.14
C ALA A 94 -10.07 12.87 1.16
N ILE A 95 -10.90 13.77 1.70
CA ILE A 95 -11.92 13.42 2.71
C ILE A 95 -12.98 12.49 2.12
N VAL A 96 -13.51 12.84 0.94
CA VAL A 96 -14.55 12.03 0.26
C VAL A 96 -13.99 10.66 -0.14
N GLY A 97 -12.77 10.63 -0.69
CA GLY A 97 -12.06 9.41 -1.05
C GLY A 97 -11.85 8.51 0.16
N LEU A 98 -11.28 9.03 1.23
CA LEU A 98 -11.01 8.25 2.45
C LEU A 98 -12.30 7.70 3.07
N GLY A 99 -13.32 8.54 3.26
CA GLY A 99 -14.56 8.14 3.90
C GLY A 99 -15.30 7.05 3.11
N SER A 100 -15.37 7.20 1.79
CA SER A 100 -15.99 6.20 0.91
C SER A 100 -15.19 4.89 0.88
N PHE A 101 -13.87 4.99 0.81
CA PHE A 101 -12.99 3.83 0.70
C PHE A 101 -12.91 3.01 1.99
N VAL A 102 -12.78 3.64 3.16
CA VAL A 102 -12.76 2.95 4.45
C VAL A 102 -14.06 2.18 4.66
N THR A 103 -15.20 2.79 4.33
CA THR A 103 -16.51 2.15 4.42
C THR A 103 -16.61 0.94 3.48
N LEU A 104 -16.19 1.11 2.21
CA LEU A 104 -16.17 0.06 1.21
C LEU A 104 -15.27 -1.10 1.64
N LEU A 105 -14.04 -0.81 2.07
CA LEU A 105 -13.07 -1.82 2.49
C LEU A 105 -13.55 -2.60 3.71
N THR A 106 -14.10 -1.91 4.72
CA THR A 106 -14.68 -2.55 5.90
C THR A 106 -15.83 -3.47 5.51
N TRP A 107 -16.72 -3.02 4.62
CA TRP A 107 -17.81 -3.84 4.12
C TRP A 107 -17.30 -5.07 3.35
N LEU A 108 -16.30 -4.92 2.48
CA LEU A 108 -15.67 -5.99 1.71
C LEU A 108 -14.99 -7.03 2.62
N LEU A 109 -14.29 -6.59 3.67
CA LEU A 109 -13.67 -7.49 4.63
C LEU A 109 -14.73 -8.26 5.43
N ASN A 110 -15.84 -7.63 5.81
CA ASN A 110 -16.91 -8.29 6.57
C ASN A 110 -17.72 -9.30 5.74
N HIS A 111 -17.94 -9.03 4.44
CA HIS A 111 -18.79 -9.90 3.60
C HIS A 111 -18.00 -10.87 2.72
N ARG A 112 -16.76 -10.52 2.35
CA ARG A 112 -15.94 -11.25 1.36
C ARG A 112 -14.45 -11.34 1.77
N ALA A 113 -14.17 -11.48 3.07
CA ALA A 113 -12.81 -11.54 3.65
C ALA A 113 -11.78 -12.31 2.80
N ALA A 114 -12.08 -13.55 2.41
CA ALA A 114 -11.13 -14.39 1.67
C ALA A 114 -10.74 -13.81 0.30
N VAL A 115 -11.69 -13.21 -0.43
CA VAL A 115 -11.40 -12.56 -1.72
C VAL A 115 -10.62 -11.27 -1.50
N THR A 116 -11.04 -10.46 -0.52
CA THR A 116 -10.36 -9.21 -0.20
C THR A 116 -8.91 -9.45 0.19
N LEU A 117 -8.65 -10.40 1.09
CA LEU A 117 -7.29 -10.79 1.50
C LEU A 117 -6.46 -11.31 0.31
N ALA A 118 -7.06 -12.09 -0.59
CA ALA A 118 -6.39 -12.56 -1.80
C ALA A 118 -6.01 -11.39 -2.74
N VAL A 119 -6.90 -10.41 -2.92
CA VAL A 119 -6.64 -9.19 -3.71
C VAL A 119 -5.55 -8.37 -3.04
N LEU A 120 -5.65 -8.08 -1.74
CA LEU A 120 -4.65 -7.32 -0.99
C LEU A 120 -3.27 -7.99 -1.07
N THR A 121 -3.21 -9.32 -0.98
CA THR A 121 -1.96 -10.07 -1.18
C THR A 121 -1.41 -9.86 -2.60
N GLY A 122 -2.29 -9.87 -3.61
CA GLY A 122 -1.91 -9.57 -4.99
C GLY A 122 -1.36 -8.15 -5.14
N LEU A 123 -2.00 -7.15 -4.51
CA LEU A 123 -1.50 -5.78 -4.50
C LEU A 123 -0.08 -5.71 -3.91
N MET A 124 0.20 -6.47 -2.84
CA MET A 124 1.54 -6.50 -2.22
C MET A 124 2.54 -7.02 -3.24
N ILE A 125 2.25 -8.18 -3.81
CA ILE A 125 3.13 -8.84 -4.79
C ILE A 125 3.39 -7.92 -5.99
N GLY A 126 2.36 -7.28 -6.53
CA GLY A 126 2.52 -6.34 -7.65
C GLY A 126 3.36 -5.12 -7.30
N SER A 127 3.23 -4.61 -6.07
CA SER A 127 3.96 -3.42 -5.60
C SER A 127 5.46 -3.64 -5.42
N LEU A 128 5.93 -4.90 -5.32
CA LEU A 128 7.36 -5.20 -5.28
C LEU A 128 8.11 -4.66 -6.50
N ARG A 129 7.41 -4.47 -7.63
CA ARG A 129 8.00 -3.81 -8.80
C ARG A 129 8.51 -2.42 -8.45
N ALA A 130 7.74 -1.59 -7.75
CA ALA A 130 8.13 -0.23 -7.39
C ALA A 130 9.35 -0.17 -6.46
N LEU A 131 9.64 -1.27 -5.74
CA LEU A 131 10.80 -1.41 -4.86
C LEU A 131 12.03 -2.00 -5.55
N TRP A 132 11.94 -2.35 -6.83
CA TRP A 132 13.06 -2.94 -7.56
C TRP A 132 14.15 -1.88 -7.76
N PRO A 133 15.39 -2.12 -7.28
CA PRO A 133 16.40 -1.06 -7.20
C PRO A 133 17.07 -0.75 -8.55
N TRP A 134 16.92 -1.62 -9.55
CA TRP A 134 17.50 -1.42 -10.88
C TRP A 134 16.42 -0.98 -11.86
N GLN A 135 16.14 0.32 -11.89
CA GLN A 135 15.17 0.93 -12.80
C GLN A 135 15.73 2.16 -13.50
N THR A 136 15.20 2.47 -14.68
CA THR A 136 15.38 3.77 -15.33
C THR A 136 14.43 4.81 -14.73
N ASP A 137 14.62 6.09 -15.04
CA ASP A 137 13.70 7.16 -14.66
C ASP A 137 12.29 6.94 -15.24
N ASP A 138 12.21 6.28 -16.41
CA ASP A 138 10.96 5.87 -17.06
C ASP A 138 10.35 4.57 -16.49
N ARG A 139 10.93 4.03 -15.41
CA ARG A 139 10.49 2.82 -14.70
C ARG A 139 10.60 1.51 -15.50
N ASP A 140 11.54 1.45 -16.44
CA ASP A 140 11.91 0.21 -17.11
C ASP A 140 12.74 -0.67 -16.17
N LEU A 141 12.47 -1.98 -16.20
CA LEU A 141 13.20 -2.94 -15.38
C LEU A 141 14.55 -3.23 -16.01
N LEU A 142 15.61 -2.94 -15.26
CA LEU A 142 16.98 -3.27 -15.63
C LEU A 142 17.40 -4.56 -14.92
N ALA A 143 18.26 -5.32 -15.61
CA ALA A 143 18.89 -6.49 -15.02
C ALA A 143 19.88 -6.06 -13.91
N PRO A 144 20.01 -6.85 -12.82
CA PRO A 144 20.90 -6.55 -11.70
C PRO A 144 22.36 -6.76 -12.11
N THR A 145 22.91 -5.77 -12.81
CA THR A 145 24.25 -5.83 -13.42
C THR A 145 25.27 -5.04 -12.62
N GLN A 146 24.85 -4.00 -11.91
CA GLN A 146 25.70 -3.18 -11.04
C GLN A 146 25.23 -3.29 -9.59
N ALA A 147 26.15 -3.21 -8.62
CA ALA A 147 25.80 -3.11 -7.18
C ALA A 147 25.05 -4.32 -6.56
N VAL A 148 25.09 -5.51 -7.16
CA VAL A 148 24.47 -6.73 -6.58
C VAL A 148 25.05 -7.05 -5.19
N GLY A 149 26.38 -6.91 -5.03
CA GLY A 149 27.04 -7.15 -3.75
C GLY A 149 26.53 -6.24 -2.63
N SER A 150 26.44 -4.92 -2.89
CA SER A 150 25.89 -3.97 -1.91
C SER A 150 24.41 -4.18 -1.64
N ALA A 151 23.63 -4.58 -2.65
CA ALA A 151 22.21 -4.92 -2.46
C ALA A 151 22.06 -6.14 -1.53
N VAL A 152 22.87 -7.19 -1.72
CA VAL A 152 22.87 -8.37 -0.84
C VAL A 152 23.26 -7.98 0.59
N VAL A 153 24.30 -7.17 0.77
CA VAL A 153 24.71 -6.68 2.10
C VAL A 153 23.57 -5.88 2.76
N ALA A 154 22.91 -4.98 2.03
CA ALA A 154 21.78 -4.21 2.54
C ALA A 154 20.60 -5.12 2.95
N ILE A 155 20.29 -6.15 2.15
CA ILE A 155 19.26 -7.14 2.49
C ILE A 155 19.63 -7.90 3.77
N LEU A 156 20.88 -8.33 3.90
CA LEU A 156 21.36 -9.04 5.10
C LEU A 156 21.31 -8.14 6.34
N ILE A 157 21.69 -6.88 6.22
CA ILE A 157 21.58 -5.88 7.31
C ILE A 157 20.10 -5.69 7.69
N GLY A 158 19.22 -5.49 6.72
CA GLY A 158 17.77 -5.35 6.97
C GLY A 158 17.19 -6.58 7.67
N MET A 159 17.53 -7.78 7.20
CA MET A 159 17.14 -9.04 7.84
C MET A 159 17.67 -9.15 9.27
N ALA A 160 18.93 -8.79 9.51
CA ALA A 160 19.52 -8.80 10.86
C ALA A 160 18.79 -7.84 11.80
N VAL A 161 18.47 -6.62 11.36
CA VAL A 161 17.71 -5.63 12.14
C VAL A 161 16.32 -6.16 12.51
N VAL A 162 15.59 -6.75 11.54
CA VAL A 162 14.27 -7.33 11.79
C VAL A 162 14.36 -8.49 12.79
N VAL A 163 15.34 -9.38 12.65
CA VAL A 163 15.55 -10.50 13.58
C VAL A 163 15.88 -9.98 14.98
N VAL A 164 16.75 -8.97 15.11
CA VAL A 164 17.08 -8.36 16.40
C VAL A 164 15.84 -7.74 17.05
N LEU A 165 15.05 -6.97 16.29
CA LEU A 165 13.80 -6.39 16.79
C LEU A 165 12.83 -7.48 17.28
N LEU A 166 12.63 -8.54 16.51
CA LEU A 166 11.76 -9.66 16.90
C LEU A 166 12.27 -10.40 18.14
N VAL A 167 13.59 -10.55 18.28
CA VAL A 167 14.19 -11.16 19.47
C VAL A 167 14.02 -10.25 20.68
N VAL A 168 14.24 -8.94 20.54
CA VAL A 168 14.05 -7.95 21.61
C VAL A 168 12.58 -7.91 22.06
N GLU A 169 11.63 -7.85 21.12
CA GLU A 169 10.19 -7.89 21.42
C GLU A 169 9.81 -9.16 22.19
N ARG A 170 10.29 -10.33 21.72
CA ARG A 170 10.07 -11.61 22.42
C ARG A 170 10.72 -11.67 23.80
N ARG A 171 11.84 -10.95 24.02
CA ARG A 171 12.55 -10.90 25.30
C ARG A 171 11.91 -9.91 26.28
N LEU A 172 11.26 -8.85 25.78
CA LEU A 172 10.60 -7.82 26.59
C LEU A 172 9.15 -8.17 26.98
N GLY A 173 8.56 -9.22 26.42
CA GLY A 173 7.38 -9.88 27.01
C GLY A 173 6.13 -9.01 27.17
N LEU A 174 5.85 -8.08 26.26
CA LEU A 174 4.64 -7.24 26.30
C LEU A 174 3.35 -7.98 25.86
N SER A 175 3.12 -9.21 26.36
CA SER A 175 1.97 -10.03 25.95
C SER A 175 1.15 -10.63 27.10
N GLU A 176 1.34 -10.23 28.36
CA GLU A 176 0.62 -10.87 29.49
C GLU A 176 -0.42 -10.00 30.24
N GLU A 177 -0.59 -8.70 29.96
CA GLU A 177 -1.48 -7.87 30.81
C GLU A 177 -2.97 -7.81 30.42
N GLN A 178 -3.41 -8.39 29.29
CA GLN A 178 -4.80 -8.21 28.82
C GLN A 178 -5.72 -9.45 28.93
N GLU A 179 -5.19 -10.61 29.30
CA GLU A 179 -6.00 -11.84 29.44
C GLU A 179 -6.51 -12.06 30.88
N SER A 180 -5.92 -11.40 31.88
CA SER A 180 -6.30 -11.63 33.30
C SER A 180 -7.43 -10.77 33.85
N SER A 181 -7.83 -9.68 33.19
CA SER A 181 -8.87 -8.77 33.72
C SER A 181 -10.31 -9.12 33.31
N HIS A 182 -10.51 -10.04 32.36
CA HIS A 182 -11.85 -10.48 31.94
C HIS A 182 -12.29 -11.84 32.49
N VAL A 183 -11.43 -12.50 33.27
CA VAL A 183 -11.75 -13.76 33.97
C VAL A 183 -11.71 -13.52 35.49
N ALA A 184 -12.59 -12.64 35.98
CA ALA A 184 -12.95 -12.63 37.38
C ALA A 184 -14.44 -13.03 37.49
N PRO A 185 -14.76 -14.22 38.01
CA PRO A 185 -16.12 -14.62 38.27
C PRO A 185 -16.59 -14.08 39.62
N SER A 186 -17.67 -13.29 39.61
CA SER A 186 -18.71 -13.28 40.64
C SER A 186 -20.00 -12.73 40.05
#